data_AF-A0A0M2LTX2-F1
#
_entry.id   AF-A0A0M2LTX2-F1
#
_cell.length_a   1.000
_cell.length_b   1.000
_cell.length_c   1.000
_cell.angle_alpha   90.00
_cell.angle_beta   90.00
_cell.angle_gamma   90.00
#
_symmetry.space_group_name_H-M   'P 1'
#
loop_
_entity.id
_entity.type
_entity.pdbx_description
1 polymer ?
#
loop_
_entity_poly.entity_id
_entity_poly.type
_entity_poly.pdbx_seq_one_letter_code
_entity_poly.pdbx_strand_id
1 'polypeptide(L)'
;MAASDTESADPGAAEARAETESPAASAAAKTGAVVGTTAGIATLFLLLRLLAVSEWNWGTAGAVADSFDFGDALPIAFGTLFARPELTGALIALLLPLALLHVLWPIGGRVGLPSLGRVLAAVALVTVAYVWIRTFHSWWVGIGALAFGGILVAARLIWTRGVGHRIVAGVMRSVGGIAVIGVLLLAVLVDTPWVSKERIETGSGAIEGWVLEVQPGFLKVLTEQREVEILPTADVTARRIIEE
;
A
#
# COMPACT_ATOMS: atom_id res chain seq x y z
N MET A 1 -37.27 56.34 38.31
CA MET A 1 -37.63 55.01 38.84
C MET A 1 -37.60 54.04 37.66
N ALA A 2 -36.45 53.44 37.42
CA ALA A 2 -36.24 52.32 36.50
C ALA A 2 -34.91 51.69 36.92
N ALA A 3 -34.99 50.59 37.67
CA ALA A 3 -33.84 49.80 38.10
C ALA A 3 -33.50 48.82 36.98
N SER A 4 -32.24 48.85 36.53
CA SER A 4 -31.67 47.89 35.60
C SER A 4 -30.98 46.78 36.38
N ASP A 5 -31.54 45.58 36.32
CA ASP A 5 -30.93 44.35 36.80
C ASP A 5 -29.75 43.97 35.88
N THR A 6 -28.52 44.11 36.38
CA THR A 6 -27.33 43.52 35.77
C THR A 6 -27.14 42.11 36.31
N GLU A 7 -27.56 41.14 35.50
CA GLU A 7 -27.30 39.71 35.65
C GLU A 7 -25.79 39.44 35.60
N SER A 8 -25.21 39.05 36.75
CA SER A 8 -23.82 38.67 36.85
C SER A 8 -23.62 37.30 36.20
N ALA A 9 -23.09 37.29 34.98
CA ALA A 9 -22.58 36.07 34.35
C ALA A 9 -21.40 35.54 35.19
N ASP A 10 -21.63 34.42 35.88
CA ASP A 10 -20.64 33.69 36.67
C ASP A 10 -19.53 33.13 35.77
N PRO A 11 -18.29 33.64 35.84
CA PRO A 11 -17.19 33.17 35.01
C PRO A 11 -16.72 31.75 35.40
N GLY A 12 -17.15 31.20 36.54
CA GLY A 12 -16.74 29.88 37.01
C GLY A 12 -17.38 28.70 36.26
N ALA A 13 -18.51 28.92 35.59
CA ALA A 13 -19.22 27.84 34.89
C ALA A 13 -18.61 27.47 33.53
N ALA A 14 -17.76 28.34 32.95
CA ALA A 14 -17.12 28.10 31.66
C ALA A 14 -15.84 27.26 31.77
N GLU A 15 -15.08 27.37 32.86
CA GLU A 15 -13.84 26.60 33.06
C GLU A 15 -14.09 25.13 33.43
N ALA A 16 -15.21 24.83 34.10
CA ALA A 16 -15.53 23.45 34.49
C ALA A 16 -15.95 22.51 33.32
N ARG A 17 -16.21 23.05 32.12
CA ARG A 17 -16.60 22.25 30.94
C ARG A 17 -15.43 21.87 30.02
N ALA A 18 -14.23 22.42 30.25
CA ALA A 18 -13.07 22.16 29.40
C ALA A 18 -12.20 20.96 29.84
N GLU A 19 -12.39 20.42 31.05
CA GLU A 19 -11.45 19.43 31.63
C GLU A 19 -11.90 17.95 31.56
N THR A 20 -13.05 17.63 30.97
CA THR A 20 -13.55 16.23 30.93
C THR A 20 -13.59 15.60 29.54
N GLU A 21 -12.83 16.12 28.57
CA GLU A 21 -12.55 15.35 27.35
C GLU A 21 -11.42 14.35 27.66
N SER A 22 -11.81 13.18 28.20
CA SER A 22 -10.89 12.14 28.64
C SER A 22 -9.90 11.77 27.52
N PRO A 23 -8.57 11.84 27.77
CA PRO A 23 -7.55 11.52 26.77
C PRO A 23 -7.68 10.11 26.20
N ALA A 24 -8.33 9.19 26.93
CA ALA A 24 -8.64 7.84 26.48
C ALA A 24 -9.67 7.81 25.33
N ALA A 25 -10.67 8.69 25.34
CA ALA A 25 -11.67 8.77 24.27
C ALA A 25 -11.06 9.33 22.96
N SER A 26 -10.18 10.33 23.08
CA SER A 26 -9.41 10.86 21.93
C SER A 26 -8.43 9.83 21.35
N ALA A 27 -7.77 9.02 22.20
CA ALA A 27 -6.87 7.95 21.75
C ALA A 27 -7.62 6.78 21.10
N ALA A 28 -8.78 6.39 21.63
CA ALA A 28 -9.62 5.35 21.05
C ALA A 28 -10.19 5.77 19.68
N ALA A 29 -10.66 7.02 19.55
CA ALA A 29 -11.15 7.56 18.28
C ALA A 29 -10.04 7.63 17.21
N LYS A 30 -8.82 8.04 17.58
CA LYS A 30 -7.66 8.06 16.66
C LYS A 30 -7.26 6.65 16.23
N THR A 31 -7.26 5.70 17.16
CA THR A 31 -6.95 4.28 16.85
C THR A 31 -8.01 3.70 15.91
N GLY A 32 -9.29 3.92 16.18
CA GLY A 32 -10.38 3.48 15.30
C GLY A 32 -10.32 4.09 13.91
N ALA A 33 -10.01 5.39 13.80
CA ALA A 33 -9.85 6.06 12.51
C ALA A 33 -8.66 5.52 11.69
N VAL A 34 -7.53 5.22 12.35
CA VAL A 34 -6.36 4.62 11.69
C VAL A 34 -6.69 3.21 11.19
N VAL A 35 -7.32 2.38 12.03
CA VAL A 35 -7.71 1.01 11.67
C VAL A 35 -8.70 1.01 10.50
N GLY A 36 -9.73 1.87 10.53
CA GLY A 36 -10.70 2.00 9.44
C GLY A 36 -10.05 2.45 8.13
N THR A 37 -9.09 3.38 8.20
CA THR A 37 -8.36 3.85 7.01
C THR A 37 -7.49 2.74 6.42
N THR A 38 -6.76 1.98 7.26
CA THR A 38 -5.93 0.87 6.78
C THR A 38 -6.76 -0.26 6.17
N ALA A 39 -7.90 -0.59 6.78
CA ALA A 39 -8.82 -1.58 6.23
C ALA A 39 -9.39 -1.12 4.88
N GLY A 40 -9.84 0.14 4.78
CA GLY A 40 -10.32 0.70 3.52
C GLY A 40 -9.28 0.71 2.42
N ILE A 41 -8.03 1.06 2.73
CA ILE A 41 -6.91 1.01 1.76
C ILE A 41 -6.64 -0.44 1.33
N ALA A 42 -6.63 -1.39 2.25
CA ALA A 42 -6.43 -2.81 1.95
C ALA A 42 -7.56 -3.36 1.06
N THR A 43 -8.83 -3.07 1.41
CA THR A 43 -9.98 -3.46 0.60
C THR A 43 -9.92 -2.84 -0.80
N LEU A 44 -9.59 -1.55 -0.91
CA LEU A 44 -9.42 -0.89 -2.20
C LEU A 44 -8.29 -1.51 -3.02
N PHE A 45 -7.15 -1.80 -2.38
CA PHE A 45 -6.03 -2.48 -3.03
C PHE A 45 -6.45 -3.83 -3.61
N LEU A 46 -7.12 -4.66 -2.82
CA LEU A 46 -7.59 -5.98 -3.27
C LEU A 46 -8.60 -5.87 -4.40
N LEU A 47 -9.55 -4.92 -4.31
CA LEU A 47 -10.54 -4.71 -5.35
C LEU A 47 -9.88 -4.30 -6.68
N LEU A 48 -8.95 -3.34 -6.64
CA LEU A 48 -8.20 -2.91 -7.82
C LEU A 48 -7.39 -4.06 -8.41
N ARG A 49 -6.76 -4.86 -7.55
CA ARG A 49 -5.94 -5.99 -7.97
C ARG A 49 -6.76 -7.07 -8.65
N LEU A 50 -7.92 -7.40 -8.09
CA LEU A 50 -8.87 -8.35 -8.65
C LEU A 50 -9.38 -7.91 -10.03
N LEU A 51 -9.68 -6.61 -10.17
CA LEU A 51 -10.08 -6.03 -11.44
C LEU A 51 -8.95 -6.05 -12.47
N ALA A 52 -7.73 -5.68 -12.09
CA ALA A 52 -6.58 -5.72 -12.99
C ALA A 52 -6.31 -7.15 -13.52
N VAL A 53 -6.32 -8.15 -12.63
CA VAL A 53 -6.16 -9.57 -13.00
C VAL A 53 -7.28 -10.07 -13.91
N SER A 54 -8.48 -9.53 -13.74
CA SER A 54 -9.68 -9.92 -14.51
C SER A 54 -9.89 -9.07 -15.76
N GLU A 55 -8.90 -8.28 -16.19
CA GLU A 55 -9.00 -7.34 -17.30
C GLU A 55 -10.24 -6.42 -17.21
N TRP A 56 -10.57 -6.01 -15.99
CA TRP A 56 -11.71 -5.15 -15.66
C TRP A 56 -13.09 -5.80 -15.96
N ASN A 57 -13.13 -7.11 -16.18
CA ASN A 57 -14.38 -7.86 -16.27
C ASN A 57 -14.90 -8.21 -14.88
N TRP A 58 -16.01 -7.58 -14.47
CA TRP A 58 -16.65 -7.81 -13.18
C TRP A 58 -17.14 -9.25 -12.97
N GLY A 59 -17.50 -9.96 -14.05
CA GLY A 59 -17.94 -11.36 -13.98
C GLY A 59 -16.78 -12.29 -13.61
N THR A 60 -15.65 -12.16 -14.31
CA THR A 60 -14.41 -12.87 -13.97
C THR A 60 -13.93 -12.47 -12.58
N ALA A 61 -13.93 -11.17 -12.25
CA ALA A 61 -13.54 -10.70 -10.93
C ALA A 61 -14.37 -11.34 -9.81
N GLY A 62 -15.69 -11.46 -9.98
CA GLY A 62 -16.55 -12.16 -9.03
C GLY A 62 -16.18 -13.64 -8.86
N ALA A 63 -16.01 -14.36 -9.97
CA ALA A 63 -15.63 -15.78 -9.94
C ALA A 63 -14.25 -16.02 -9.30
N VAL A 64 -13.32 -15.10 -9.55
CA VAL A 64 -11.98 -15.10 -8.95
C VAL A 64 -12.09 -14.79 -7.45
N ALA A 65 -12.88 -13.80 -7.03
CA ALA A 65 -13.09 -13.45 -5.63
C ALA A 65 -13.73 -14.58 -4.81
N ASP A 66 -14.66 -15.33 -5.39
CA ASP A 66 -15.29 -16.50 -4.76
C ASP A 66 -14.29 -17.63 -4.46
N SER A 67 -13.10 -17.55 -5.04
CA SER A 67 -12.03 -18.53 -4.88
C SER A 67 -10.95 -18.06 -3.90
N PHE A 68 -11.08 -16.86 -3.30
CA PHE A 68 -10.08 -16.27 -2.42
C PHE A 68 -10.58 -16.04 -1.00
N ASP A 69 -9.72 -16.36 -0.02
CA ASP A 69 -9.90 -15.92 1.35
C ASP A 69 -9.27 -14.53 1.52
N PHE A 70 -10.03 -13.57 2.03
CA PHE A 70 -9.55 -12.22 2.34
C PHE A 70 -8.48 -12.21 3.44
N GLY A 71 -8.32 -13.32 4.19
CA GLY A 71 -7.18 -13.56 5.07
C GLY A 71 -5.82 -13.54 4.35
N ASP A 72 -5.79 -13.81 3.03
CA ASP A 72 -4.58 -13.88 2.22
C ASP A 72 -4.15 -12.53 1.61
N ALA A 73 -4.71 -11.42 2.08
CA ALA A 73 -4.42 -10.09 1.56
C ALA A 73 -2.91 -9.73 1.57
N LEU A 74 -2.19 -10.16 2.61
CA LEU A 74 -0.75 -9.89 2.75
C LEU A 74 0.08 -10.66 1.71
N PRO A 75 -0.05 -12.00 1.57
CA PRO A 75 0.56 -12.75 0.47
C PRO A 75 0.29 -12.14 -0.91
N ILE A 76 -0.96 -11.72 -1.17
CA ILE A 76 -1.34 -11.10 -2.46
C ILE A 76 -0.58 -9.79 -2.68
N ALA A 77 -0.49 -8.94 -1.65
CA ALA A 77 0.27 -7.70 -1.72
C ALA A 77 1.75 -7.97 -2.02
N PHE A 78 2.37 -8.92 -1.32
CA PHE A 78 3.76 -9.31 -1.58
C PHE A 78 3.94 -9.89 -2.98
N GLY A 79 3.08 -10.80 -3.42
CA GLY A 79 3.10 -11.36 -4.78
C GLY A 79 3.02 -10.27 -5.84
N THR A 80 2.20 -9.24 -5.62
CA THR A 80 2.09 -8.08 -6.51
C THR A 80 3.38 -7.27 -6.57
N LEU A 81 4.04 -7.06 -5.42
CA LEU A 81 5.32 -6.36 -5.36
C LEU A 81 6.42 -7.14 -6.10
N PHE A 82 6.42 -8.47 -6.01
CA PHE A 82 7.42 -9.31 -6.68
C PHE A 82 7.13 -9.57 -8.16
N ALA A 83 5.87 -9.48 -8.61
CA ALA A 83 5.48 -9.78 -9.99
C ALA A 83 6.06 -8.82 -11.05
N ARG A 84 6.30 -7.55 -10.68
CA ARG A 84 6.92 -6.55 -11.57
C ARG A 84 8.07 -5.85 -10.87
N PRO A 85 9.28 -6.45 -10.91
CA PRO A 85 10.39 -5.94 -10.11
C PRO A 85 10.79 -4.50 -10.47
N GLU A 86 10.54 -4.09 -11.71
CA GLU A 86 10.86 -2.75 -12.20
C GLU A 86 10.00 -1.67 -11.54
N LEU A 87 8.68 -1.91 -11.48
CA LEU A 87 7.73 -0.95 -10.91
C LEU A 87 7.90 -0.81 -9.39
N THR A 88 8.09 -1.95 -8.70
CA THR A 88 8.37 -1.96 -7.26
C THR A 88 9.71 -1.29 -6.96
N GLY A 89 10.74 -1.57 -7.76
CA GLY A 89 12.03 -0.89 -7.67
C GLY A 89 11.91 0.63 -7.83
N ALA A 90 11.06 1.10 -8.76
CA ALA A 90 10.84 2.52 -8.99
C ALA A 90 10.13 3.18 -7.81
N LEU A 91 9.14 2.49 -7.23
CA LEU A 91 8.45 2.94 -6.03
C LEU A 91 9.41 3.03 -4.84
N ILE A 92 10.29 2.04 -4.65
CA ILE A 92 11.34 2.09 -3.61
C ILE A 92 12.30 3.26 -3.87
N ALA A 93 12.78 3.42 -5.11
CA ALA A 93 13.69 4.50 -5.48
C ALA A 93 13.08 5.89 -5.21
N LEU A 94 11.76 6.03 -5.36
CA LEU A 94 11.01 7.24 -5.04
C LEU A 94 10.85 7.42 -3.53
N LEU A 95 10.34 6.41 -2.82
CA LEU A 95 9.97 6.53 -1.40
C LEU A 95 11.18 6.61 -0.47
N LEU A 96 12.28 5.93 -0.80
CA LEU A 96 13.46 5.84 0.04
C LEU A 96 14.04 7.22 0.40
N PRO A 97 14.38 8.10 -0.57
CA PRO A 97 14.90 9.42 -0.24
C PRO A 97 13.87 10.29 0.49
N LEU A 98 12.57 10.15 0.20
CA LEU A 98 11.51 10.87 0.92
C LEU A 98 11.48 10.48 2.40
N ALA A 99 11.50 9.18 2.69
CA ALA A 99 11.48 8.67 4.06
C ALA A 99 12.73 9.10 4.84
N LEU A 100 13.91 9.01 4.22
CA LEU A 100 15.17 9.44 4.81
C LEU A 100 15.18 10.95 5.10
N LEU A 101 14.76 11.77 4.15
CA LEU A 101 14.69 13.22 4.34
C LEU A 101 13.71 13.62 5.45
N HIS A 102 12.60 12.89 5.58
CA HIS A 102 11.62 13.15 6.62
C HIS A 102 12.12 12.82 8.04
N VAL A 103 13.06 11.88 8.16
CA VAL A 103 13.72 11.53 9.43
C VAL A 103 14.91 12.45 9.72
N LEU A 104 15.77 12.69 8.72
CA LEU A 104 17.00 13.47 8.89
C LEU A 104 16.74 14.98 8.99
N TRP A 105 15.68 15.49 8.37
CA TRP A 105 15.39 16.93 8.30
C TRP A 105 13.93 17.26 8.62
N PRO A 106 13.52 17.17 9.91
CA PRO A 106 12.15 17.45 10.31
C PRO A 106 11.75 18.92 10.00
N ILE A 107 10.74 19.09 9.15
CA ILE A 107 10.29 20.39 8.60
C ILE A 107 9.53 21.25 9.65
N GLY A 108 9.36 20.75 10.88
CA GLY A 108 8.44 21.33 11.86
C GLY A 108 9.01 22.36 12.84
N GLY A 109 10.30 22.71 12.81
CA GLY A 109 10.91 23.66 13.75
C GLY A 109 10.92 23.25 15.24
N ARG A 110 10.15 22.21 15.61
CA ARG A 110 10.24 21.55 16.91
C ARG A 110 11.44 20.63 16.88
N VAL A 111 12.49 21.00 17.61
CA VAL A 111 13.74 20.22 17.83
C VAL A 111 13.46 19.00 18.73
N GLY A 112 12.39 18.26 18.44
CA GLY A 112 12.02 17.04 19.13
C GLY A 112 12.61 15.82 18.42
N LEU A 113 12.85 14.75 19.19
CA LEU A 113 13.26 13.46 18.64
C LEU A 113 12.29 13.01 17.52
N PRO A 114 12.79 12.45 16.41
CA PRO A 114 11.94 11.90 15.38
C PRO A 114 11.05 10.82 16.00
N SER A 115 9.76 10.83 15.67
CA SER A 115 8.82 9.82 16.18
C SER A 115 9.35 8.42 15.82
N LEU A 116 9.38 7.51 16.80
CA LEU A 116 9.90 6.14 16.63
C LEU A 116 9.35 5.46 15.37
N GLY A 117 8.05 5.62 15.08
CA GLY A 117 7.43 5.06 13.87
C GLY A 117 8.04 5.54 12.54
N ARG A 118 8.49 6.80 12.44
CA ARG A 118 9.16 7.32 11.23
C ARG A 118 10.55 6.74 11.07
N VAL A 119 11.30 6.64 12.18
CA VAL A 119 12.63 6.03 12.17
C VAL A 119 12.52 4.57 11.78
N LEU A 120 11.60 3.82 12.39
CA LEU A 120 11.33 2.43 12.04
C LEU A 120 10.91 2.26 10.58
N ALA A 121 10.03 3.12 10.07
CA ALA A 121 9.62 3.08 8.67
C ALA A 121 10.80 3.35 7.72
N ALA A 122 11.66 4.33 8.02
CA ALA A 122 12.84 4.60 7.20
C ALA A 122 13.85 3.45 7.25
N VAL A 123 14.11 2.88 8.43
CA VAL A 123 15.01 1.72 8.59
C VAL A 123 14.45 0.50 7.84
N ALA A 124 13.14 0.24 7.95
CA ALA A 124 12.47 -0.83 7.23
C ALA A 124 12.62 -0.61 5.71
N LEU A 125 12.39 0.60 5.22
CA LEU A 125 12.50 0.90 3.79
C LEU A 125 13.94 0.79 3.26
N VAL A 126 14.94 1.23 4.04
CA VAL A 126 16.36 1.01 3.72
C VAL A 126 16.68 -0.49 3.66
N THR A 127 16.16 -1.27 4.61
CA THR A 127 16.35 -2.72 4.66
C THR A 127 15.74 -3.39 3.44
N VAL A 128 14.50 -3.04 3.10
CA VAL A 128 13.81 -3.53 1.91
C VAL A 128 14.59 -3.17 0.65
N ALA A 129 15.03 -1.91 0.50
CA ALA A 129 15.82 -1.49 -0.66
C ALA A 129 17.14 -2.25 -0.77
N TYR A 130 17.83 -2.49 0.35
CA TYR A 130 19.06 -3.24 0.39
C TYR A 130 18.85 -4.70 -0.04
N VAL A 131 17.87 -5.39 0.54
CA VAL A 131 17.51 -6.77 0.17
C VAL A 131 17.14 -6.82 -1.31
N TRP A 132 16.34 -5.86 -1.78
CA TRP A 132 15.89 -5.77 -3.17
C TRP A 132 17.06 -5.67 -4.16
N ILE A 133 17.99 -4.74 -3.91
CA ILE A 133 19.18 -4.54 -4.75
C ILE A 133 20.05 -5.81 -4.76
N ARG A 134 20.17 -6.50 -3.62
CA ARG A 134 20.98 -7.73 -3.51
C ARG A 134 20.33 -8.91 -4.22
N THR A 135 19.01 -9.08 -4.09
CA THR A 135 18.27 -10.18 -4.72
C THR A 135 18.18 -10.00 -6.22
N PHE A 136 17.72 -8.83 -6.68
CA PHE A 136 17.44 -8.58 -8.11
C PHE A 136 18.61 -7.93 -8.87
N HIS A 137 19.77 -7.73 -8.24
CA HIS A 137 20.94 -7.04 -8.82
C HIS A 137 20.57 -5.71 -9.48
N SER A 138 19.54 -5.03 -8.96
CA SER A 138 18.94 -3.85 -9.57
C SER A 138 19.62 -2.57 -9.09
N TRP A 139 20.88 -2.37 -9.51
CA TRP A 139 21.69 -1.21 -9.12
C TRP A 139 21.06 0.14 -9.49
N TRP A 140 20.23 0.15 -10.54
CA TRP A 140 19.49 1.33 -10.97
C TRP A 140 18.56 1.87 -9.87
N VAL A 141 18.01 1.03 -8.98
CA VAL A 141 17.17 1.47 -7.86
C VAL A 141 17.99 2.33 -6.90
N GLY A 142 19.22 1.90 -6.59
CA GLY A 142 20.14 2.68 -5.75
C GLY A 142 20.55 3.99 -6.40
N ILE A 143 20.91 3.96 -7.69
CA ILE A 143 21.26 5.17 -8.45
C ILE A 143 20.07 6.12 -8.54
N GLY A 144 18.88 5.61 -8.82
CA GLY A 144 17.63 6.37 -8.89
C GLY A 144 17.28 7.02 -7.56
N ALA A 145 17.39 6.27 -6.45
CA ALA A 145 17.19 6.81 -5.11
C ALA A 145 18.18 7.93 -4.76
N LEU A 146 19.46 7.75 -5.10
CA LEU A 146 20.50 8.76 -4.88
C LEU A 146 20.26 10.01 -5.74
N ALA A 147 19.96 9.83 -7.02
CA ALA A 147 19.68 10.94 -7.94
C ALA A 147 18.45 11.73 -7.47
N PHE A 148 17.35 11.03 -7.17
CA PHE A 148 16.12 11.66 -6.71
C PHE A 148 16.28 12.32 -5.34
N GLY A 149 16.97 11.66 -4.40
CA GLY A 149 17.33 12.27 -3.12
C GLY A 149 18.20 13.51 -3.28
N GLY A 150 19.18 13.48 -4.18
CA GLY A 150 20.03 14.63 -4.51
C GLY A 150 19.22 15.80 -5.06
N ILE A 151 18.26 15.53 -5.97
CA ILE A 151 17.34 16.54 -6.50
C ILE A 151 16.51 17.14 -5.38
N LEU A 152 15.95 16.34 -4.47
CA LEU A 152 15.15 16.84 -3.35
C LEU A 152 15.97 17.68 -2.37
N VAL A 153 17.20 17.26 -2.08
CA VAL A 153 18.14 18.03 -1.24
C VAL A 153 18.50 19.35 -1.91
N ALA A 154 18.88 19.34 -3.19
CA ALA A 154 19.23 20.54 -3.95
C ALA A 154 18.05 21.51 -4.06
N ALA A 155 16.86 21.00 -4.43
CA ALA A 155 15.63 21.77 -4.47
C ALA A 155 15.35 22.44 -3.11
N ARG A 156 15.53 21.70 -2.02
CA ARG A 156 15.32 22.23 -0.67
C ARG A 156 16.33 23.32 -0.29
N LEU A 157 17.62 23.13 -0.61
CA LEU A 157 18.68 24.10 -0.32
C LEU A 157 18.50 25.41 -1.12
N ILE A 158 18.05 25.30 -2.37
CA ILE A 158 17.85 26.44 -3.26
C ILE A 158 16.54 27.18 -2.93
N TRP A 159 15.45 26.46 -2.65
CA TRP A 159 14.13 27.06 -2.33
C TRP A 159 13.92 27.29 -0.83
N THR A 160 14.85 27.99 -0.19
CA THR A 160 14.71 28.40 1.22
C THR A 160 13.79 29.61 1.42
N ARG A 161 13.45 30.36 0.36
CA ARG A 161 12.47 31.47 0.40
C ARG A 161 11.50 31.40 -0.79
N GLY A 162 10.19 31.41 -0.53
CA GLY A 162 9.14 31.47 -1.56
C GLY A 162 8.20 30.26 -1.64
N VAL A 163 7.44 30.18 -2.75
CA VAL A 163 6.40 29.15 -2.99
C VAL A 163 6.97 27.72 -3.01
N GLY A 164 8.21 27.54 -3.47
CA GLY A 164 8.88 26.23 -3.53
C GLY A 164 9.00 25.53 -2.17
N HIS A 165 9.22 26.29 -1.08
CA HIS A 165 9.25 25.72 0.27
C HIS A 165 7.91 25.08 0.66
N ARG A 166 6.78 25.70 0.28
CA ARG A 166 5.44 25.17 0.55
C ARG A 166 5.18 23.87 -0.19
N ILE A 167 5.63 23.77 -1.45
CA ILE A 167 5.47 22.55 -2.26
C ILE A 167 6.30 21.42 -1.66
N VAL A 168 7.59 21.65 -1.37
CA VAL A 168 8.49 20.64 -0.78
C VAL A 168 7.97 20.20 0.60
N ALA A 169 7.52 21.15 1.43
CA ALA A 169 6.93 20.83 2.72
C ALA A 169 5.61 20.05 2.58
N GLY A 170 4.80 20.34 1.55
CA GLY A 170 3.60 19.60 1.22
C GLY A 170 3.90 18.15 0.84
N VAL A 171 4.83 17.94 -0.10
CA VAL A 171 5.27 16.59 -0.54
C VAL A 171 5.77 15.77 0.65
N MET A 172 6.59 16.37 1.52
CA MET A 172 7.14 15.69 2.70
C MET A 172 6.09 15.40 3.78
N ARG A 173 5.00 16.18 3.87
CA ARG A 173 3.86 15.84 4.73
C ARG A 173 3.04 14.69 4.15
N SER A 174 3.03 14.55 2.82
CA SER A 174 2.25 13.56 2.09
C SER A 174 3.00 12.26 1.80
N VAL A 175 4.17 12.00 2.39
CA VAL A 175 4.95 10.76 2.13
C VAL A 175 4.10 9.51 2.31
N GLY A 176 3.30 9.43 3.38
CA GLY A 176 2.39 8.31 3.60
C GLY A 176 1.32 8.20 2.53
N GLY A 177 0.76 9.32 2.08
CA GLY A 177 -0.20 9.35 0.97
C GLY A 177 0.43 8.95 -0.37
N ILE A 178 1.65 9.40 -0.66
CA ILE A 178 2.42 9.02 -1.86
C ILE A 178 2.71 7.51 -1.85
N ALA A 179 3.06 6.95 -0.69
CA ALA A 179 3.27 5.51 -0.55
C ALA A 179 1.97 4.73 -0.81
N VAL A 180 0.85 5.15 -0.22
CA VAL A 180 -0.47 4.53 -0.45
C VAL A 180 -0.86 4.61 -1.92
N ILE A 181 -0.77 5.80 -2.54
CA ILE A 181 -1.09 5.98 -3.97
C ILE A 181 -0.17 5.12 -4.82
N GLY A 182 1.13 5.07 -4.53
CA GLY A 182 2.08 4.23 -5.25
C GLY A 182 1.73 2.75 -5.20
N VAL A 183 1.36 2.23 -4.01
CA VAL A 183 0.92 0.84 -3.85
C VAL A 183 -0.39 0.56 -4.59
N LEU A 184 -1.35 1.49 -4.56
CA LEU A 184 -2.61 1.36 -5.31
C LEU A 184 -2.38 1.41 -6.83
N LEU A 185 -1.45 2.24 -7.30
CA LEU A 185 -1.03 2.26 -8.70
C LEU A 185 -0.38 0.94 -9.12
N LEU A 186 0.45 0.33 -8.27
CA LEU A 186 0.97 -1.01 -8.52
C LEU A 186 -0.15 -2.05 -8.64
N ALA A 187 -1.17 -1.97 -7.77
CA ALA A 187 -2.32 -2.88 -7.84
C ALA A 187 -3.06 -2.82 -9.19
N VAL A 188 -3.10 -1.63 -9.79
CA VAL A 188 -3.76 -1.36 -11.09
C VAL A 188 -2.89 -1.74 -12.28
N LEU A 189 -1.57 -1.54 -12.20
CA LEU A 189 -0.65 -1.72 -13.32
C LEU A 189 -0.10 -3.15 -13.45
N VAL A 190 -0.20 -3.95 -12.38
CA VAL A 190 0.24 -5.34 -12.41
C VAL A 190 -0.95 -6.20 -12.80
N ASP A 191 -0.89 -6.79 -13.99
CA ASP A 191 -1.93 -7.67 -14.52
C ASP A 191 -1.63 -9.16 -14.29
N THR A 192 -0.40 -9.48 -13.86
CA THR A 192 0.05 -10.85 -13.59
C THR A 192 -0.64 -11.36 -12.33
N PRO A 193 -1.33 -12.51 -12.31
CA PRO A 193 -1.89 -13.08 -11.09
C PRO A 193 -0.80 -13.36 -10.05
N TRP A 194 -1.17 -13.37 -8.77
CA TRP A 194 -0.24 -13.68 -7.67
C TRP A 194 0.00 -15.18 -7.46
N VAL A 195 -0.72 -16.02 -8.20
CA VAL A 195 -0.57 -17.46 -8.22
C VAL A 195 0.34 -17.87 -9.39
N SER A 196 1.01 -19.02 -9.26
CA SER A 196 1.89 -19.55 -10.31
C SER A 196 1.09 -19.97 -11.55
N LYS A 197 1.68 -19.76 -12.73
CA LYS A 197 1.17 -20.33 -13.98
C LYS A 197 1.54 -21.81 -14.02
N GLU A 198 0.57 -22.66 -14.30
CA GLU A 198 0.76 -24.11 -14.37
C GLU A 198 0.29 -24.66 -15.72
N ARG A 199 1.02 -25.67 -16.20
CA ARG A 199 0.58 -26.55 -17.28
C ARG A 199 -0.12 -27.75 -16.68
N ILE A 200 -1.39 -27.92 -17.04
CA ILE A 200 -2.28 -28.95 -16.53
C ILE A 200 -2.54 -29.93 -17.68
N GLU A 201 -2.01 -31.13 -17.58
CA GLU A 201 -2.25 -32.18 -18.56
C GLU A 201 -3.58 -32.87 -18.24
N THR A 202 -4.53 -32.82 -19.17
CA THR A 202 -5.82 -33.49 -19.06
C THR A 202 -5.98 -34.57 -20.14
N GLY A 203 -6.97 -35.45 -19.99
CA GLY A 203 -7.26 -36.49 -20.99
C GLY A 203 -7.63 -35.95 -22.38
N SER A 204 -8.08 -34.70 -22.49
CA SER A 204 -8.46 -34.05 -23.75
C SER A 204 -7.37 -33.13 -24.32
N GLY A 205 -6.34 -32.80 -23.53
CA GLY A 205 -5.26 -31.91 -23.94
C GLY A 205 -4.58 -31.21 -22.76
N ALA A 206 -3.50 -30.48 -23.03
CA ALA A 206 -2.85 -29.63 -22.03
C ALA A 206 -3.53 -28.25 -21.99
N ILE A 207 -3.87 -27.80 -20.78
CA ILE A 207 -4.39 -26.46 -20.51
C ILE A 207 -3.33 -25.69 -19.74
N GLU A 208 -3.04 -24.46 -20.15
CA GLU A 208 -2.13 -23.56 -19.44
C GLU A 208 -2.92 -22.44 -18.79
N GLY A 209 -2.66 -22.20 -17.51
CA GLY A 209 -3.40 -21.19 -16.77
C GLY A 209 -2.92 -21.04 -15.33
N TRP A 210 -3.53 -20.10 -14.62
CA TRP A 210 -3.23 -19.81 -13.24
C TRP A 210 -4.18 -20.55 -12.33
N VAL A 211 -3.65 -21.41 -11.45
CA VAL A 211 -4.48 -22.18 -10.52
C VAL A 211 -4.93 -21.25 -9.40
N LEU A 212 -6.23 -20.93 -9.37
CA LEU A 212 -6.82 -20.06 -8.37
C LEU A 212 -7.11 -20.82 -7.08
N GLU A 213 -7.64 -22.03 -7.19
CA GLU A 213 -8.11 -22.81 -6.06
C GLU A 213 -8.00 -24.31 -6.34
N VAL A 214 -7.57 -25.05 -5.31
CA VAL A 214 -7.49 -26.52 -5.33
C VAL A 214 -8.41 -27.07 -4.25
N GLN A 215 -9.56 -27.62 -4.66
CA GLN A 215 -10.48 -28.31 -3.75
C GLN A 215 -10.53 -29.81 -4.05
N PRO A 216 -10.92 -30.65 -3.08
CA PRO A 216 -11.21 -32.05 -3.37
C PRO A 216 -12.31 -32.18 -4.44
N GLY A 217 -11.97 -32.73 -5.61
CA GLY A 217 -12.91 -33.01 -6.69
C GLY A 217 -12.86 -32.04 -7.87
N PHE A 218 -12.35 -30.82 -7.68
CA PHE A 218 -12.17 -29.88 -8.79
C PHE A 218 -11.00 -28.90 -8.58
N LEU A 219 -10.55 -28.32 -9.68
CA LEU A 219 -9.53 -27.30 -9.76
C LEU A 219 -10.14 -26.08 -10.45
N LYS A 220 -10.00 -24.88 -9.88
CA LYS A 220 -10.35 -23.64 -10.60
C LYS A 220 -9.09 -23.06 -11.22
N VAL A 221 -9.16 -22.84 -12.53
CA VAL A 221 -8.05 -22.34 -13.33
C VAL A 221 -8.50 -21.09 -14.05
N LEU A 222 -7.70 -20.02 -13.97
CA LEU A 222 -7.84 -18.85 -14.81
C LEU A 222 -7.02 -19.08 -16.08
N THR A 223 -7.68 -19.17 -17.24
CA THR A 223 -7.01 -19.36 -18.53
C THR A 223 -6.30 -18.08 -18.99
N GLU A 224 -5.50 -18.19 -20.04
CA GLU A 224 -4.87 -17.01 -20.67
C GLU A 224 -5.90 -15.98 -21.17
N GLN A 225 -7.10 -16.45 -21.54
CA GLN A 225 -8.21 -15.60 -21.97
C GLN A 225 -8.97 -14.96 -20.79
N ARG A 226 -8.48 -15.11 -19.55
CA ARG A 226 -9.12 -14.63 -18.32
C ARG A 226 -10.51 -15.21 -18.09
N GLU A 227 -10.71 -16.45 -18.51
CA GLU A 227 -11.92 -17.22 -18.21
C GLU A 227 -11.62 -18.18 -17.06
N VAL A 228 -12.60 -18.33 -16.15
CA VAL A 228 -12.47 -19.27 -15.03
C VAL A 228 -13.06 -20.61 -15.46
N GLU A 229 -12.19 -21.60 -15.62
CA GLU A 229 -12.58 -22.98 -15.90
C GLU A 229 -12.51 -23.83 -14.63
N ILE A 230 -13.50 -24.72 -14.48
CA ILE A 230 -13.56 -25.68 -13.38
C ILE A 230 -13.24 -27.06 -13.95
N LEU A 231 -12.07 -27.58 -13.62
CA LEU A 231 -11.61 -28.88 -14.09
C LEU A 231 -11.83 -29.94 -13.01
N PRO A 232 -12.50 -31.06 -13.31
CA PRO A 232 -12.59 -32.18 -12.37
C PRO A 232 -11.20 -32.73 -12.05
N THR A 233 -10.89 -32.98 -10.77
CA THR A 233 -9.56 -33.53 -10.40
C THR A 233 -9.28 -34.89 -11.06
N ALA A 234 -10.34 -35.65 -11.37
CA ALA A 234 -10.23 -36.94 -12.05
C ALA A 234 -9.68 -36.83 -13.48
N ASP A 235 -9.85 -35.68 -14.13
CA ASP A 235 -9.39 -35.43 -15.49
C ASP A 235 -7.94 -34.91 -15.53
N VAL A 236 -7.41 -34.49 -14.38
CA VAL A 236 -6.04 -33.96 -14.25
C VAL A 236 -5.05 -35.12 -14.10
N THR A 237 -4.23 -35.34 -15.14
CA THR A 237 -3.23 -36.42 -15.18
C THR A 237 -1.89 -35.96 -14.59
N ALA A 238 -1.47 -34.72 -14.87
CA ALA A 238 -0.24 -34.14 -14.34
C ALA A 238 -0.34 -32.61 -14.23
N ARG A 239 0.49 -32.02 -13.35
CA ARG A 239 0.66 -30.58 -13.20
C ARG A 239 2.14 -30.23 -13.14
N ARG A 240 2.52 -29.16 -13.84
CA ARG A 240 3.88 -28.62 -13.80
C ARG A 240 3.83 -27.10 -13.74
N ILE A 241 4.63 -26.51 -12.86
CA ILE A 241 4.81 -25.05 -12.80
C ILE A 241 5.60 -24.63 -14.03
N ILE A 242 5.09 -23.63 -14.75
CA ILE A 242 5.83 -22.97 -15.83
C ILE A 242 6.41 -21.69 -15.22
N GLU A 243 7.72 -21.62 -15.09
CA GLU A 243 8.42 -20.37 -14.79
C GLU A 243 8.56 -19.60 -16.12
N GLU A 244 8.00 -18.38 -16.19
CA GLU A 244 8.24 -17.41 -17.27
C GLU A 244 9.58 -16.69 -17.07
#